data_AF-A0A975D0K7-F1
#
_entry.id   AF-A0A975D0K7-F1
#
_cell.length_a   1.000
_cell.length_b   1.000
_cell.length_c   1.000
_cell.angle_alpha   90.00
_cell.angle_beta   90.00
_cell.angle_gamma   90.00
#
_symmetry.space_group_name_H-M   'P 1'
#
loop_
_entity.id
_entity.type
_entity.pdbx_description
1 polymer ?
#
loop_
_entity_poly.entity_id
_entity_poly.type
_entity_poly.pdbx_seq_one_letter_code
_entity_poly.pdbx_strand_id
1 'polypeptide(L)'
;MSDEQRLIDRLRGLARHPGARGLADDAAVLPAPVGRDLVLTHDMLVEGVHYLPGDPAGDVAWKLLAVNLSDLAAKGAEPLGVLMGFGLTDAADWDAAFVDGLGRALDHFGVPLLGGDTVAQPAGAARVLGLTAIGQAPAGGVPDRRGAKAGDLLVLTGPVGDAGLGLRIARGEVEGPRRLLKAYRLPMPRLAEGRALAPLADAMADVSDGLLIDAARIAAASGLAVAIDLDAVPLSDEARVFGEDRAARLAAATAGDDYQLIAAVPPHAAAAAARHATVIGRFEAGSGLHLHDRDGPVPLPGTLGYEHRR
;
A
#
# COMPACT_ATOMS: atom_id res chain seq x y z
N MET A 1 5.05 -21.85 4.15
CA MET A 1 4.84 -21.05 2.92
C MET A 1 3.37 -21.12 2.59
N SER A 2 2.71 -19.97 2.44
CA SER A 2 1.29 -19.87 2.11
C SER A 2 0.99 -20.37 0.69
N ASP A 3 -0.28 -20.64 0.40
CA ASP A 3 -0.75 -20.98 -0.97
C ASP A 3 -0.43 -19.87 -1.97
N GLU A 4 -0.58 -18.62 -1.54
CA GLU A 4 -0.25 -17.43 -2.30
C GLU A 4 1.22 -17.42 -2.72
N GLN A 5 2.14 -17.62 -1.76
CA GLN A 5 3.58 -17.59 -2.05
C GLN A 5 3.96 -18.65 -3.10
N ARG A 6 3.36 -19.85 -3.03
CA ARG A 6 3.58 -20.91 -4.01
C ARG A 6 3.11 -20.52 -5.42
N LEU A 7 1.97 -19.83 -5.53
CA LEU A 7 1.47 -19.37 -6.83
C LEU A 7 2.35 -18.26 -7.41
N ILE A 8 2.73 -17.27 -6.59
CA ILE A 8 3.65 -16.19 -6.98
C ILE A 8 4.95 -16.77 -7.51
N ASP A 9 5.54 -17.76 -6.84
CA ASP A 9 6.79 -18.38 -7.29
C ASP A 9 6.66 -19.06 -8.66
N ARG A 10 5.49 -19.63 -8.99
CA ARG A 10 5.23 -20.15 -10.34
C ARG A 10 5.11 -19.04 -11.37
N LEU A 11 4.44 -17.94 -11.04
CA LEU A 11 4.29 -16.77 -11.92
C LEU A 11 5.65 -16.10 -12.19
N ARG A 12 6.54 -16.06 -11.19
CA ARG A 12 7.92 -15.55 -11.35
C ARG A 12 8.68 -16.26 -12.46
N GLY A 13 8.48 -17.56 -12.64
CA GLY A 13 9.07 -18.33 -13.76
C GLY A 13 8.59 -17.92 -15.15
N LEU A 14 7.47 -17.18 -15.24
CA LEU A 14 6.90 -16.65 -16.48
C LEU A 14 7.25 -15.18 -16.73
N ALA A 15 7.72 -14.45 -15.72
CA ALA A 15 8.04 -13.02 -15.78
C ALA A 15 9.38 -12.76 -16.50
N ARG A 16 9.42 -13.05 -17.80
CA ARG A 16 10.65 -12.99 -18.63
C ARG A 16 11.02 -11.59 -19.13
N HIS A 17 10.10 -10.65 -19.06
CA HIS A 17 10.36 -9.27 -19.49
C HIS A 17 11.09 -8.51 -18.36
N PRO A 18 12.19 -7.78 -18.63
CA PRO A 18 12.94 -7.06 -17.58
C PRO A 18 12.08 -6.09 -16.78
N GLY A 19 11.11 -5.46 -17.45
CA GLY A 19 10.15 -4.54 -16.82
C GLY A 19 9.26 -5.16 -15.76
N ALA A 20 9.09 -6.49 -15.74
CA ALA A 20 8.33 -7.18 -14.70
C ALA A 20 9.07 -7.24 -13.35
N ARG A 21 10.36 -6.83 -13.30
CA ARG A 21 11.19 -6.81 -12.08
C ARG A 21 11.16 -8.13 -11.28
N GLY A 22 10.97 -9.26 -11.98
CA GLY A 22 10.86 -10.58 -11.37
C GLY A 22 9.68 -10.76 -10.41
N LEU A 23 8.62 -9.93 -10.51
CA LEU A 23 7.49 -9.88 -9.56
C LEU A 23 7.96 -9.79 -8.10
N ALA A 24 8.97 -8.96 -7.88
CA ALA A 24 9.52 -8.64 -6.56
C ALA A 24 9.15 -7.21 -6.11
N ASP A 25 8.36 -6.49 -6.91
CA ASP A 25 8.02 -5.08 -6.76
C ASP A 25 6.53 -4.86 -7.06
N ASP A 26 5.98 -3.72 -6.61
CA ASP A 26 4.53 -3.41 -6.67
C ASP A 26 4.04 -3.11 -8.09
N ALA A 27 4.95 -2.71 -8.96
CA ALA A 27 4.61 -2.30 -10.32
C ALA A 27 5.63 -2.81 -11.33
N ALA A 28 5.15 -3.08 -12.53
CA ALA A 28 6.00 -3.28 -13.69
C ALA A 28 6.45 -1.91 -14.24
N VAL A 29 7.68 -1.84 -14.76
CA VAL A 29 8.21 -0.64 -15.43
C VAL A 29 8.53 -0.97 -16.88
N LEU A 30 7.74 -0.45 -17.81
CA LEU A 30 7.92 -0.68 -19.23
C LEU A 30 8.74 0.47 -19.84
N PRO A 31 9.90 0.17 -20.46
CA PRO A 31 10.72 1.19 -21.08
C PRO A 31 10.00 1.80 -22.27
N ALA A 32 9.91 3.13 -22.30
CA ALA A 32 9.32 3.83 -23.43
C ALA A 32 10.42 4.14 -24.47
N PRO A 33 10.23 3.86 -25.78
CA PRO A 33 11.21 4.22 -26.80
C PRO A 33 11.48 5.73 -26.88
N VAL A 34 10.47 6.55 -26.54
CA VAL A 34 10.52 8.01 -26.48
C VAL A 34 9.74 8.45 -25.24
N GLY A 35 10.30 9.39 -24.48
CA GLY A 35 9.68 9.92 -23.26
C GLY A 35 10.19 9.22 -21.99
N ARG A 36 9.35 9.25 -20.95
CA ARG A 36 9.62 8.57 -19.66
C ARG A 36 9.03 7.16 -19.71
N ASP A 37 9.55 6.25 -18.88
CA ASP A 37 9.04 4.88 -18.77
C ASP A 37 7.60 4.86 -18.23
N LEU A 38 6.86 3.80 -18.52
CA LEU A 38 5.52 3.57 -17.99
C LEU A 38 5.59 2.69 -16.74
N VAL A 39 4.83 3.03 -15.72
CA VAL A 39 4.64 2.25 -14.50
C VAL A 39 3.25 1.64 -14.53
N LEU A 40 3.13 0.33 -14.38
CA LEU A 40 1.85 -0.38 -14.46
C LEU A 40 1.66 -1.21 -13.19
N THR A 41 0.51 -1.04 -12.55
CA THR A 41 0.05 -1.92 -11.46
C THR A 41 -1.34 -2.48 -11.77
N HIS A 42 -1.69 -3.58 -11.14
CA HIS A 42 -3.02 -4.17 -11.18
C HIS A 42 -3.39 -4.72 -9.81
N ASP A 43 -4.48 -4.20 -9.26
CA ASP A 43 -4.99 -4.60 -7.96
C ASP A 43 -6.46 -5.05 -8.04
N MET A 44 -6.82 -6.02 -7.21
CA MET A 44 -8.16 -6.57 -7.14
C MET A 44 -8.79 -6.42 -5.76
N LEU A 45 -10.07 -6.08 -5.73
CA LEU A 45 -10.90 -6.15 -4.52
C LEU A 45 -11.92 -7.27 -4.65
N VAL A 46 -11.94 -8.12 -3.62
CA VAL A 46 -12.92 -9.21 -3.46
C VAL A 46 -13.80 -8.90 -2.26
N GLU A 47 -15.11 -8.93 -2.47
CA GLU A 47 -16.13 -8.77 -1.43
C GLU A 47 -15.95 -9.80 -0.31
N GLY A 48 -16.05 -9.34 0.94
CA GLY A 48 -15.83 -10.18 2.12
C GLY A 48 -14.36 -10.47 2.44
N VAL A 49 -13.43 -10.07 1.56
CA VAL A 49 -11.98 -10.18 1.79
C VAL A 49 -11.37 -8.80 2.01
N HIS A 50 -11.54 -7.89 1.05
CA HIS A 50 -10.90 -6.56 1.05
C HIS A 50 -11.85 -5.43 1.48
N TYR A 51 -13.15 -5.66 1.32
CA TYR A 51 -14.23 -4.79 1.80
C TYR A 51 -15.37 -5.64 2.37
N LEU A 52 -16.18 -5.07 3.26
CA LEU A 52 -17.31 -5.78 3.85
C LEU A 52 -18.50 -5.75 2.88
N PRO A 53 -19.35 -6.80 2.82
CA PRO A 53 -20.54 -6.79 1.96
C PRO A 53 -21.50 -5.60 2.20
N GLY A 54 -21.46 -5.01 3.40
CA GLY A 54 -22.24 -3.84 3.77
C GLY A 54 -21.57 -2.49 3.50
N ASP A 55 -20.36 -2.47 2.93
CA ASP A 55 -19.70 -1.20 2.60
C ASP A 55 -20.40 -0.50 1.42
N PRO A 56 -20.53 0.84 1.46
CA PRO A 56 -21.16 1.59 0.38
C PRO A 56 -20.41 1.39 -0.94
N ALA A 57 -21.14 1.08 -2.03
CA ALA A 57 -20.55 0.82 -3.35
C ALA A 57 -19.59 1.92 -3.83
N GLY A 58 -19.94 3.19 -3.58
CA GLY A 58 -19.09 4.32 -3.95
C GLY A 58 -17.81 4.43 -3.12
N ASP A 59 -17.82 3.97 -1.88
CA ASP A 59 -16.60 3.89 -1.05
C ASP A 59 -15.72 2.74 -1.53
N VAL A 60 -16.31 1.61 -1.95
CA VAL A 60 -15.58 0.49 -2.57
C VAL A 60 -14.90 0.94 -3.88
N ALA A 61 -15.59 1.75 -4.70
CA ALA A 61 -15.02 2.33 -5.92
C ALA A 61 -13.83 3.26 -5.63
N TRP A 62 -13.98 4.11 -4.60
CA TRP A 62 -12.88 4.95 -4.13
C TRP A 62 -11.69 4.11 -3.70
N LYS A 63 -11.92 3.10 -2.84
CA LYS A 63 -10.87 2.22 -2.35
C LYS A 63 -10.14 1.55 -3.51
N LEU A 64 -10.85 0.92 -4.44
CA LEU A 64 -10.24 0.24 -5.59
C LEU A 64 -9.30 1.14 -6.40
N LEU A 65 -9.72 2.39 -6.65
CA LEU A 65 -8.86 3.35 -7.33
C LEU A 65 -7.67 3.75 -6.45
N ALA A 66 -7.93 4.11 -5.18
CA ALA A 66 -6.92 4.59 -4.25
C ALA A 66 -5.78 3.59 -4.01
N VAL A 67 -6.09 2.29 -3.88
CA VAL A 67 -5.06 1.26 -3.66
C VAL A 67 -4.10 1.15 -4.86
N ASN A 68 -4.63 1.15 -6.08
CA ASN A 68 -3.80 1.15 -7.29
C ASN A 68 -2.97 2.43 -7.44
N LEU A 69 -3.52 3.59 -7.04
CA LEU A 69 -2.78 4.85 -7.05
C LEU A 69 -1.71 4.88 -5.96
N SER A 70 -1.84 4.08 -4.89
CA SER A 70 -0.81 3.91 -3.85
C SER A 70 0.45 3.27 -4.43
N ASP A 71 0.32 2.23 -5.26
CA ASP A 71 1.48 1.64 -5.96
C ASP A 71 2.19 2.65 -6.85
N LEU A 72 1.42 3.47 -7.59
CA LEU A 72 2.00 4.53 -8.40
C LEU A 72 2.72 5.57 -7.53
N ALA A 73 2.15 5.92 -6.37
CA ALA A 73 2.79 6.79 -5.40
C ALA A 73 4.11 6.20 -4.88
N ALA A 74 4.13 4.90 -4.57
CA ALA A 74 5.32 4.16 -4.15
C ALA A 74 6.42 4.10 -5.22
N LYS A 75 6.11 4.45 -6.47
CA LYS A 75 7.05 4.58 -7.59
C LYS A 75 7.32 6.02 -8.01
N GLY A 76 6.79 7.00 -7.28
CA GLY A 76 6.85 8.42 -7.63
C GLY A 76 6.25 8.73 -9.01
N ALA A 77 5.36 7.87 -9.48
CA ALA A 77 4.78 7.94 -10.81
C ALA A 77 3.63 8.95 -10.85
N GLU A 78 3.49 9.61 -11.98
CA GLU A 78 2.35 10.48 -12.28
C GLU A 78 1.24 9.64 -12.92
N PRO A 79 0.05 9.52 -12.33
CA PRO A 79 -1.03 8.74 -12.93
C PRO A 79 -1.44 9.30 -14.30
N LEU A 80 -1.50 8.44 -15.31
CA LEU A 80 -1.94 8.77 -16.66
C LEU A 80 -3.39 8.34 -16.92
N GLY A 81 -3.84 7.27 -16.26
CA GLY A 81 -5.19 6.76 -16.38
C GLY A 81 -5.32 5.32 -15.90
N VAL A 82 -6.55 4.80 -15.92
CA VAL A 82 -6.88 3.48 -15.40
C VAL A 82 -7.74 2.66 -16.36
N LEU A 83 -7.67 1.33 -16.25
CA LEU A 83 -8.56 0.38 -16.92
C LEU A 83 -9.35 -0.42 -15.88
N MET A 84 -10.66 -0.54 -16.04
CA MET A 84 -11.54 -1.19 -15.07
C MET A 84 -12.01 -2.57 -15.53
N GLY A 85 -11.83 -3.60 -14.71
CA GLY A 85 -12.49 -4.90 -14.84
C GLY A 85 -13.64 -5.02 -13.85
N PHE A 86 -14.88 -5.07 -14.34
CA PHE A 86 -16.08 -5.04 -13.50
C PHE A 86 -16.92 -6.32 -13.61
N GLY A 87 -17.08 -7.02 -12.49
CA GLY A 87 -18.01 -8.14 -12.36
C GLY A 87 -19.43 -7.67 -12.02
N LEU A 88 -20.35 -7.78 -12.97
CA LEU A 88 -21.78 -7.53 -12.77
C LEU A 88 -22.39 -8.64 -11.91
N THR A 89 -23.29 -8.27 -11.00
CA THR A 89 -24.16 -9.22 -10.28
C THR A 89 -25.62 -8.74 -10.39
N ASP A 90 -26.55 -9.46 -9.77
CA ASP A 90 -27.98 -9.16 -9.85
C ASP A 90 -28.42 -7.92 -9.02
N ALA A 91 -27.50 -7.03 -8.64
CA ALA A 91 -27.75 -5.83 -7.84
C ALA A 91 -27.39 -4.55 -8.62
N ALA A 92 -28.24 -4.20 -9.59
CA ALA A 92 -28.05 -3.05 -10.47
C ALA A 92 -27.91 -1.70 -9.75
N ASP A 93 -28.63 -1.50 -8.63
CA ASP A 93 -28.53 -0.27 -7.83
C ASP A 93 -27.13 -0.10 -7.23
N TRP A 94 -26.51 -1.21 -6.81
CA TRP A 94 -25.14 -1.21 -6.31
C TRP A 94 -24.16 -0.87 -7.43
N ASP A 95 -24.34 -1.46 -8.61
CA ASP A 95 -23.49 -1.22 -9.78
C ASP A 95 -23.54 0.26 -10.21
N ALA A 96 -24.73 0.86 -10.25
CA ALA A 96 -24.90 2.29 -10.54
C ALA A 96 -24.22 3.17 -9.47
N ALA A 97 -24.42 2.88 -8.18
CA ALA A 97 -23.79 3.62 -7.10
C ALA A 97 -22.25 3.48 -7.09
N PHE A 98 -21.73 2.34 -7.52
CA PHE A 98 -20.30 2.13 -7.74
C PHE A 98 -19.78 3.03 -8.84
N VAL A 99 -20.43 3.06 -10.01
CA VAL A 99 -20.02 3.90 -11.15
C VAL A 99 -20.02 5.38 -10.78
N ASP A 100 -21.05 5.85 -10.07
CA ASP A 100 -21.11 7.23 -9.57
C ASP A 100 -19.97 7.53 -8.59
N GLY A 101 -19.64 6.58 -7.71
CA GLY A 101 -18.51 6.68 -6.79
C GLY A 101 -17.16 6.71 -7.50
N LEU A 102 -16.99 5.86 -8.52
CA LEU A 102 -15.80 5.82 -9.34
C LEU A 102 -15.60 7.16 -10.06
N GLY A 103 -16.66 7.73 -10.64
CA GLY A 103 -16.60 9.05 -11.27
C GLY A 103 -16.09 10.13 -10.31
N ARG A 104 -16.63 10.19 -9.08
CA ARG A 104 -16.15 11.13 -8.05
C ARG A 104 -14.70 10.91 -7.66
N ALA A 105 -14.25 9.65 -7.57
CA ALA A 105 -12.89 9.33 -7.21
C ALA A 105 -11.91 9.70 -8.34
N LEU A 106 -12.25 9.41 -9.60
CA LEU A 106 -11.49 9.80 -10.78
C LEU A 106 -11.32 11.32 -10.86
N ASP A 107 -12.41 12.07 -10.67
CA ASP A 107 -12.39 13.54 -10.63
C ASP A 107 -11.52 14.07 -9.48
N HIS A 108 -11.63 13.47 -8.29
CA HIS A 108 -10.86 13.89 -7.13
C HIS A 108 -9.35 13.73 -7.34
N PHE A 109 -8.92 12.60 -7.89
CA PHE A 109 -7.50 12.32 -8.14
C PHE A 109 -6.99 12.89 -9.47
N GLY A 110 -7.88 13.41 -10.33
CA GLY A 110 -7.54 13.92 -11.65
C GLY A 110 -7.05 12.83 -12.61
N VAL A 111 -7.62 11.63 -12.52
CA VAL A 111 -7.18 10.45 -13.28
C VAL A 111 -8.28 10.01 -14.24
N PRO A 112 -8.02 9.88 -15.55
CA PRO A 112 -9.05 9.45 -16.50
C PRO A 112 -9.25 7.92 -16.50
N LEU A 113 -10.48 7.49 -16.75
CA LEU A 113 -10.79 6.10 -17.12
C LEU A 113 -10.51 5.93 -18.63
N LEU A 114 -9.56 5.05 -18.96
CA LEU A 114 -9.10 4.82 -20.33
C LEU A 114 -9.89 3.71 -21.05
N GLY A 115 -10.59 2.87 -20.29
CA GLY A 115 -11.31 1.71 -20.82
C GLY A 115 -11.52 0.65 -19.75
N GLY A 116 -11.86 -0.57 -20.19
CA GLY A 116 -12.15 -1.66 -19.28
C GLY A 116 -12.86 -2.83 -19.95
N ASP A 117 -13.27 -3.77 -19.11
CA ASP A 117 -14.11 -4.90 -19.49
C ASP A 117 -15.19 -5.15 -18.43
N THR A 118 -16.33 -5.68 -18.87
CA THR A 118 -17.47 -5.99 -17.98
C THR A 118 -17.93 -7.42 -18.23
N VAL A 119 -18.07 -8.20 -17.17
CA VAL A 119 -18.49 -9.60 -17.26
C VAL A 119 -19.61 -9.90 -16.27
N ALA A 120 -20.52 -10.80 -16.63
CA ALA A 120 -21.50 -11.32 -15.69
C ALA A 120 -20.84 -12.33 -14.75
N GLN A 121 -21.06 -12.18 -13.44
CA GLN A 121 -20.69 -13.18 -12.45
C GLN A 121 -21.86 -14.14 -12.18
N PRO A 122 -21.60 -15.38 -11.73
CA PRO A 122 -22.65 -16.28 -11.28
C PRO A 122 -23.50 -15.66 -10.18
N ALA A 123 -24.82 -15.89 -10.23
CA ALA A 123 -25.73 -15.40 -9.20
C ALA A 123 -25.29 -15.86 -7.80
N GLY A 124 -25.26 -14.92 -6.86
CA GLY A 124 -24.84 -15.18 -5.47
C GLY A 124 -23.33 -15.31 -5.24
N ALA A 125 -22.50 -15.16 -6.28
CA ALA A 125 -21.05 -15.08 -6.10
C ALA A 125 -20.63 -13.74 -5.47
N ALA A 126 -19.57 -13.78 -4.68
CA ALA A 126 -18.91 -12.57 -4.18
C ALA A 126 -18.42 -11.71 -5.35
N ARG A 127 -18.61 -10.39 -5.23
CA ARG A 127 -18.12 -9.45 -6.24
C ARG A 127 -16.60 -9.44 -6.31
N VAL A 128 -16.07 -9.52 -7.53
CA VAL A 128 -14.64 -9.39 -7.81
C VAL A 128 -14.43 -8.23 -8.76
N LEU A 129 -13.61 -7.28 -8.34
CA LEU A 129 -13.31 -6.05 -9.05
C LEU A 129 -11.81 -6.01 -9.29
N GLY A 130 -11.38 -5.63 -10.49
CA GLY A 130 -9.98 -5.45 -10.82
C GLY A 130 -9.77 -4.09 -11.46
N LEU A 131 -8.66 -3.44 -11.17
CA LEU A 131 -8.31 -2.18 -11.81
C LEU A 131 -6.83 -2.20 -12.16
N THR A 132 -6.49 -1.66 -13.32
CA THR A 132 -5.10 -1.47 -13.75
C THR A 132 -4.84 0.02 -13.76
N ALA A 133 -3.82 0.48 -13.04
CA ALA A 133 -3.38 1.86 -13.13
C ALA A 133 -2.10 1.98 -13.95
N ILE A 134 -2.07 2.99 -14.82
CA ILE A 134 -0.95 3.33 -15.68
C ILE A 134 -0.42 4.69 -15.23
N GLY A 135 0.84 4.74 -14.87
CA GLY A 135 1.56 5.94 -14.51
C GLY A 135 2.75 6.21 -15.42
N GLN A 136 3.22 7.45 -15.39
CA GLN A 136 4.45 7.88 -16.02
C GLN A 136 5.55 7.95 -14.97
N ALA A 137 6.67 7.27 -15.21
CA ALA A 137 7.85 7.30 -14.35
C ALA A 137 8.34 8.74 -14.11
N PRO A 138 8.92 9.05 -12.94
CA PRO A 138 9.60 10.32 -12.71
C PRO A 138 10.89 10.38 -13.54
N ALA A 139 11.37 11.59 -13.82
CA ALA A 139 12.57 11.80 -14.64
C ALA A 139 13.86 11.21 -14.04
N GLY A 140 13.92 11.04 -12.72
CA GLY A 140 15.07 10.48 -11.99
C GLY A 140 15.12 8.95 -11.94
N GLY A 141 14.19 8.26 -12.61
CA GLY A 141 14.06 6.80 -12.53
C GLY A 141 13.05 6.35 -11.47
N VAL A 142 12.55 5.12 -11.63
CA VAL A 142 11.49 4.57 -10.78
C VAL A 142 12.09 3.83 -9.58
N PRO A 143 11.83 4.27 -8.33
CA PRO A 143 12.22 3.53 -7.14
C PRO A 143 11.75 2.07 -7.19
N ASP A 144 12.52 1.20 -6.55
CA ASP A 144 12.25 -0.24 -6.44
C ASP A 144 12.16 -0.60 -4.94
N ARG A 145 11.62 -1.77 -4.61
CA ARG A 145 11.76 -2.34 -3.26
C ARG A 145 13.22 -2.72 -2.93
N ARG A 146 14.05 -2.88 -3.96
CA ARG A 146 15.49 -3.13 -3.87
C ARG A 146 16.27 -1.82 -3.91
N GLY A 147 17.48 -1.87 -3.36
CA GLY A 147 18.46 -0.80 -3.49
C GLY A 147 18.79 -0.09 -2.19
N ALA A 148 18.05 -0.39 -1.11
CA ALA A 148 18.40 0.08 0.23
C ALA A 148 19.82 -0.34 0.58
N LYS A 149 20.52 0.53 1.32
CA LYS A 149 21.90 0.34 1.76
C LYS A 149 21.96 0.30 3.27
N ALA A 150 22.89 -0.49 3.81
CA ALA A 150 23.22 -0.43 5.23
C ALA A 150 23.69 0.98 5.56
N GLY A 151 22.99 1.69 6.44
CA GLY A 151 23.20 3.13 6.55
C GLY A 151 21.92 3.95 6.44
N ASP A 152 21.02 3.50 5.57
CA ASP A 152 19.83 4.26 5.21
C ASP A 152 18.84 4.33 6.35
N LEU A 153 18.13 5.46 6.42
CA LEU A 153 17.03 5.67 7.33
C LEU A 153 15.76 5.06 6.73
N LEU A 154 14.96 4.40 7.56
CA LEU A 154 13.59 4.06 7.22
C LEU A 154 12.71 5.26 7.56
N VAL A 155 12.03 5.82 6.55
CA VAL A 155 11.07 6.91 6.73
C VAL A 155 9.66 6.47 6.39
N LEU A 156 8.65 7.11 7.00
CA LEU A 156 7.22 6.81 6.83
C LEU A 156 6.40 8.11 6.68
N THR A 157 5.53 8.21 5.68
CA THR A 157 4.83 9.49 5.33
C THR A 157 3.75 9.94 6.32
N GLY A 158 3.17 9.03 7.10
CA GLY A 158 2.01 9.36 7.93
C GLY A 158 1.70 8.29 8.96
N PRO A 159 0.62 8.48 9.75
CA PRO A 159 0.22 7.52 10.77
C PRO A 159 -0.20 6.18 10.16
N VAL A 160 -0.03 5.11 10.94
CA VAL A 160 -0.44 3.73 10.63
C VAL A 160 -1.40 3.21 11.70
N GLY A 161 -2.18 2.18 11.36
CA GLY A 161 -3.18 1.55 12.21
C GLY A 161 -4.59 2.15 12.12
N ASP A 162 -4.75 3.28 11.43
CA ASP A 162 -6.03 3.97 11.32
C ASP A 162 -7.05 3.10 10.56
N ALA A 163 -6.62 2.49 9.45
CA ALA A 163 -7.48 1.63 8.65
C ALA A 163 -7.83 0.33 9.39
N GLY A 164 -6.88 -0.25 10.13
CA GLY A 164 -7.13 -1.40 10.98
C GLY A 164 -8.20 -1.13 12.05
N LEU A 165 -8.10 0.00 12.75
CA LEU A 165 -9.14 0.44 13.69
C LEU A 165 -10.47 0.74 12.97
N GLY A 166 -10.40 1.36 11.78
CA GLY A 166 -11.54 1.62 10.92
C GLY A 166 -12.32 0.36 10.54
N LEU A 167 -11.62 -0.72 10.23
CA LEU A 167 -12.22 -2.03 9.95
C LEU A 167 -12.95 -2.60 11.18
N ARG A 168 -12.32 -2.52 12.36
CA ARG A 168 -12.95 -2.96 13.62
C ARG A 168 -14.22 -2.18 13.94
N ILE A 169 -14.22 -0.87 13.65
CA ILE A 169 -15.42 -0.03 13.75
C ILE A 169 -16.48 -0.46 12.72
N ALA A 170 -16.08 -0.69 11.47
CA ALA A 170 -16.99 -1.12 10.41
C ALA A 170 -17.67 -2.48 10.73
N ARG A 171 -16.98 -3.35 11.46
CA ARG A 171 -17.50 -4.64 11.95
C ARG A 171 -18.33 -4.53 13.24
N GLY A 172 -18.37 -3.36 13.87
CA GLY A 172 -19.04 -3.16 15.15
C GLY A 172 -18.31 -3.81 16.34
N GLU A 173 -17.01 -4.12 16.20
CA GLU A 173 -16.21 -4.70 17.28
C GLU A 173 -15.83 -3.64 18.33
N VAL A 174 -15.69 -2.39 17.90
CA VAL A 174 -15.43 -1.23 18.75
C VAL A 174 -16.18 0.00 18.26
N GLU A 175 -16.48 0.92 19.16
CA GLU A 175 -16.91 2.28 18.80
C GLU A 175 -15.69 3.19 18.61
N GLY A 176 -15.79 4.17 17.71
CA GLY A 176 -14.68 5.09 17.50
C GLY A 176 -14.99 6.25 16.55
N PRO A 177 -14.01 7.15 16.35
CA PRO A 177 -14.17 8.30 15.48
C PRO A 177 -14.49 7.92 14.04
N ARG A 178 -15.41 8.65 13.41
CA ARG A 178 -15.76 8.45 11.98
C ARG A 178 -14.56 8.59 11.04
N ARG A 179 -13.50 9.29 11.43
CA ARG A 179 -12.27 9.45 10.65
C ARG A 179 -11.53 8.12 10.47
N LEU A 180 -11.52 7.23 11.47
CA LEU A 180 -10.92 5.90 11.35
C LEU A 180 -11.71 5.02 10.37
N LEU A 181 -13.05 5.07 10.44
CA LEU A 181 -13.90 4.39 9.46
C LEU A 181 -13.63 4.88 8.03
N LYS A 182 -13.39 6.19 7.86
CA LYS A 182 -12.98 6.76 6.57
C LYS A 182 -11.59 6.32 6.16
N ALA A 183 -10.63 6.18 7.06
CA ALA A 183 -9.30 5.67 6.71
C ALA A 183 -9.37 4.27 6.08
N TYR A 184 -10.23 3.40 6.62
CA TYR A 184 -10.49 2.06 6.07
C TYR A 184 -11.19 2.07 4.70
N ARG A 185 -12.23 2.91 4.55
CA ARG A 185 -13.09 2.91 3.36
C ARG A 185 -12.60 3.81 2.23
N LEU A 186 -11.97 4.92 2.59
CA LEU A 186 -11.58 6.00 1.70
C LEU A 186 -10.09 6.32 1.89
N PRO A 187 -9.18 5.35 1.67
CA PRO A 187 -7.75 5.59 1.82
C PRO A 187 -7.28 6.69 0.85
N MET A 188 -6.23 7.41 1.26
CA MET A 188 -5.67 8.53 0.51
C MET A 188 -4.28 8.16 -0.01
N PRO A 189 -4.10 7.89 -1.32
CA PRO A 189 -2.80 7.58 -1.88
C PRO A 189 -1.87 8.79 -1.80
N ARG A 190 -0.62 8.56 -1.40
CA ARG A 190 0.37 9.62 -1.12
C ARG A 190 1.12 10.06 -2.38
N LEU A 191 0.40 10.42 -3.44
CA LEU A 191 0.99 10.75 -4.75
C LEU A 191 1.98 11.93 -4.70
N ALA A 192 1.69 12.95 -3.88
CA ALA A 192 2.56 14.12 -3.74
C ALA A 192 3.86 13.77 -3.00
N GLU A 193 3.74 13.05 -1.88
CA GLU A 193 4.86 12.57 -1.09
C GLU A 193 5.71 11.57 -1.89
N GLY A 194 5.07 10.67 -2.63
CA GLY A 194 5.75 9.71 -3.52
C GLY A 194 6.63 10.39 -4.55
N ARG A 195 6.12 11.42 -5.23
CA ARG A 195 6.93 12.25 -6.16
C ARG A 195 8.07 12.98 -5.46
N ALA A 196 7.88 13.41 -4.22
CA ALA A 196 8.90 14.13 -3.46
C ALA A 196 9.99 13.21 -2.90
N LEU A 197 9.64 11.99 -2.50
CA LEU A 197 10.54 10.99 -1.91
C LEU A 197 11.28 10.17 -2.96
N ALA A 198 10.68 9.89 -4.13
CA ALA A 198 11.30 9.10 -5.19
C ALA A 198 12.74 9.53 -5.56
N PRO A 199 13.07 10.83 -5.75
CA PRO A 199 14.45 11.23 -6.07
C PRO A 199 15.41 11.17 -4.86
N LEU A 200 14.90 10.93 -3.66
CA LEU A 200 15.66 10.87 -2.41
C LEU A 200 15.87 9.43 -1.92
N ALA A 201 15.08 8.48 -2.43
CA ALA A 201 15.00 7.13 -1.92
C ALA A 201 15.90 6.16 -2.68
N ASP A 202 16.64 5.34 -1.94
CA ASP A 202 17.38 4.19 -2.47
C ASP A 202 16.45 2.97 -2.65
N ALA A 203 15.35 2.88 -1.90
CA ALA A 203 14.24 1.95 -2.10
C ALA A 203 12.92 2.53 -1.58
N MET A 204 11.77 2.14 -2.13
CA MET A 204 10.46 2.67 -1.73
C MET A 204 9.31 1.68 -2.00
N ALA A 205 8.34 1.63 -1.08
CA ALA A 205 7.10 0.88 -1.18
C ALA A 205 5.96 1.63 -0.48
N ASP A 206 4.71 1.20 -0.70
CA ASP A 206 3.60 1.59 0.17
C ASP A 206 3.41 0.59 1.33
N VAL A 207 2.54 0.96 2.27
CA VAL A 207 2.17 0.17 3.45
C VAL A 207 0.75 -0.33 3.25
N SER A 208 0.62 -1.53 2.69
CA SER A 208 -0.67 -2.14 2.33
C SER A 208 -0.99 -3.33 3.23
N ASP A 209 -0.01 -4.20 3.50
CA ASP A 209 -0.20 -5.38 4.36
C ASP A 209 0.15 -5.07 5.83
N GLY A 210 0.92 -4.00 6.07
CA GLY A 210 1.29 -3.52 7.39
C GLY A 210 2.75 -3.09 7.44
N LEU A 211 3.06 -2.10 8.27
CA LEU A 211 4.38 -1.48 8.33
C LEU A 211 5.50 -2.51 8.51
N LEU A 212 5.32 -3.48 9.41
CA LEU A 212 6.38 -4.43 9.72
C LEU A 212 6.68 -5.39 8.56
N ILE A 213 5.65 -5.91 7.90
CA ILE A 213 5.83 -6.86 6.79
C ILE A 213 6.38 -6.14 5.55
N ASP A 214 5.92 -4.92 5.25
CA ASP A 214 6.37 -4.18 4.07
C ASP A 214 7.79 -3.66 4.23
N ALA A 215 8.18 -3.20 5.43
CA ALA A 215 9.58 -2.87 5.73
C ALA A 215 10.49 -4.11 5.66
N ALA A 216 10.04 -5.25 6.17
CA ALA A 216 10.78 -6.51 6.08
C ALA A 216 10.97 -6.98 4.62
N ARG A 217 10.00 -6.73 3.74
CA ARG A 217 10.12 -7.02 2.30
C ARG A 217 11.20 -6.17 1.63
N ILE A 218 11.28 -4.87 1.93
CA ILE A 218 12.36 -4.00 1.42
C ILE A 218 13.73 -4.49 1.91
N ALA A 219 13.86 -4.81 3.21
CA ALA A 219 15.08 -5.34 3.78
C ALA A 219 15.49 -6.66 3.12
N ALA A 220 14.57 -7.61 2.98
CA ALA A 220 14.82 -8.89 2.33
C ALA A 220 15.23 -8.73 0.85
N ALA A 221 14.52 -7.88 0.10
CA ALA A 221 14.83 -7.60 -1.30
C ALA A 221 16.21 -6.94 -1.49
N SER A 222 16.68 -6.21 -0.47
CA SER A 222 17.99 -5.54 -0.46
C SER A 222 19.09 -6.37 0.23
N GLY A 223 18.78 -7.55 0.79
CA GLY A 223 19.74 -8.38 1.52
C GLY A 223 20.23 -7.74 2.82
N LEU A 224 19.35 -7.03 3.52
CA LEU A 224 19.64 -6.27 4.74
C LEU A 224 18.73 -6.69 5.91
N ALA A 225 19.10 -6.25 7.11
CA ALA A 225 18.18 -6.16 8.24
C ALA A 225 17.53 -4.78 8.28
N VAL A 226 16.38 -4.67 8.96
CA VAL A 226 15.73 -3.39 9.27
C VAL A 226 15.41 -3.31 10.76
N ALA A 227 15.79 -2.21 11.39
CA ALA A 227 15.50 -1.90 12.78
C ALA A 227 14.48 -0.76 12.85
N ILE A 228 13.37 -0.98 13.59
CA ILE A 228 12.28 0.00 13.74
C ILE A 228 12.18 0.40 15.22
N ASP A 229 12.14 1.72 15.45
CA ASP A 229 11.80 2.32 16.73
C ASP A 229 10.26 2.49 16.80
N LEU A 230 9.60 1.69 17.63
CA LEU A 230 8.15 1.73 17.77
C LEU A 230 7.66 3.05 18.37
N ASP A 231 8.45 3.72 19.20
CA ASP A 231 8.08 5.03 19.76
C ASP A 231 8.05 6.13 18.68
N ALA A 232 8.86 5.99 17.63
CA ALA A 232 8.92 6.90 16.49
C ALA A 232 7.79 6.67 15.47
N VAL A 233 7.15 5.49 15.46
CA VAL A 233 6.02 5.21 14.56
C VAL A 233 4.86 6.17 14.87
N PRO A 234 4.43 7.00 13.91
CA PRO A 234 3.34 7.95 14.12
C PRO A 234 1.99 7.24 14.27
N LEU A 235 1.20 7.70 15.24
CA LEU A 235 -0.22 7.37 15.41
C LEU A 235 -1.03 8.65 15.23
N SER A 236 -2.19 8.55 14.59
CA SER A 236 -3.14 9.67 14.52
C SER A 236 -3.71 10.01 15.90
N ASP A 237 -4.20 11.24 16.07
CA ASP A 237 -4.87 11.63 17.32
C ASP A 237 -6.08 10.74 17.59
N GLU A 238 -6.79 10.31 16.54
CA GLU A 238 -7.93 9.40 16.64
C GLU A 238 -7.52 7.99 17.06
N ALA A 239 -6.40 7.47 16.56
CA ALA A 239 -5.88 6.16 16.97
C ALA A 239 -5.40 6.15 18.41
N ARG A 240 -4.80 7.26 18.90
CA ARG A 240 -4.33 7.38 20.29
C ARG A 240 -5.44 7.24 21.33
N VAL A 241 -6.70 7.44 20.95
CA VAL A 241 -7.86 7.16 21.82
C VAL A 241 -7.92 5.68 22.24
N PHE A 242 -7.41 4.78 21.40
CA PHE A 242 -7.33 3.34 21.66
C PHE A 242 -6.05 2.92 22.40
N GLY A 243 -5.17 3.87 22.72
CA GLY A 243 -3.90 3.66 23.40
C GLY A 243 -2.70 4.09 22.55
N GLU A 244 -1.58 4.33 23.24
CA GLU A 244 -0.28 4.67 22.61
C GLU A 244 0.88 3.86 23.21
N ASP A 245 0.55 2.83 23.99
CA ASP A 245 1.51 1.91 24.56
C ASP A 245 2.10 0.97 23.50
N ARG A 246 3.06 0.12 23.92
CA ARG A 246 3.71 -0.86 23.05
C ARG A 246 2.70 -1.76 22.34
N ALA A 247 1.63 -2.19 23.01
CA ALA A 247 0.65 -3.10 22.42
C ALA A 247 -0.17 -2.39 21.33
N ALA A 248 -0.60 -1.15 21.58
CA ALA A 248 -1.29 -0.33 20.59
C ALA A 248 -0.41 -0.04 19.37
N ARG A 249 0.88 0.27 19.56
CA ARG A 249 1.84 0.52 18.48
C ARG A 249 2.14 -0.73 17.65
N LEU A 250 2.27 -1.89 18.28
CA LEU A 250 2.39 -3.16 17.57
C LEU A 250 1.13 -3.49 16.77
N ALA A 251 -0.06 -3.25 17.34
CA ALA A 251 -1.32 -3.44 16.63
C ALA A 251 -1.43 -2.50 15.42
N ALA A 252 -1.04 -1.24 15.56
CA ALA A 252 -1.01 -0.28 14.47
C ALA A 252 -0.01 -0.67 13.38
N ALA A 253 1.21 -1.08 13.75
CA ALA A 253 2.25 -1.46 12.79
C ALA A 253 1.98 -2.79 12.05
N THR A 254 1.02 -3.59 12.52
CA THR A 254 0.63 -4.87 11.91
C THR A 254 -0.76 -4.84 11.26
N ALA A 255 -1.52 -3.75 11.45
CA ALA A 255 -2.73 -3.48 10.70
C ALA A 255 -2.34 -2.99 9.29
N GLY A 256 -2.88 -3.60 8.24
CA GLY A 256 -2.72 -3.12 6.87
C GLY A 256 -3.70 -2.00 6.51
N ASP A 257 -3.88 -1.78 5.21
CA ASP A 257 -4.78 -0.83 4.57
C ASP A 257 -4.48 0.67 4.83
N ASP A 258 -3.30 1.03 5.32
CA ASP A 258 -2.98 2.43 5.64
C ASP A 258 -2.54 3.26 4.41
N TYR A 259 -1.97 2.60 3.39
CA TYR A 259 -1.48 3.19 2.13
C TYR A 259 -0.59 4.42 2.33
N GLN A 260 0.19 4.42 3.42
CA GLN A 260 1.33 5.32 3.60
C GLN A 260 2.52 4.84 2.76
N LEU A 261 3.55 5.66 2.59
CA LEU A 261 4.79 5.23 1.94
C LEU A 261 5.88 5.02 2.96
N ILE A 262 6.68 3.98 2.72
CA ILE A 262 7.97 3.76 3.38
C ILE A 262 9.10 3.87 2.38
N ALA A 263 10.22 4.47 2.80
CA ALA A 263 11.40 4.59 1.96
C ALA A 263 12.70 4.39 2.75
N ALA A 264 13.68 3.79 2.08
CA ALA A 264 15.08 3.80 2.49
C ALA A 264 15.73 5.09 1.96
N VAL A 265 16.13 5.99 2.86
CA VAL A 265 16.70 7.30 2.50
C VAL A 265 18.11 7.42 3.06
N PRO A 266 19.12 7.74 2.24
CA PRO A 266 20.48 7.90 2.74
C PRO A 266 20.58 9.11 3.69
N PRO A 267 21.46 9.07 4.71
CA PRO A 267 21.49 10.10 5.76
C PRO A 267 21.64 11.55 5.26
N HIS A 268 22.33 11.76 4.13
CA HIS A 268 22.50 13.09 3.55
C HIS A 268 21.21 13.69 2.97
N ALA A 269 20.21 12.86 2.64
CA ALA A 269 18.90 13.28 2.13
C ALA A 269 17.83 13.38 3.25
N ALA A 270 18.18 13.02 4.49
CA ALA A 270 17.24 12.98 5.62
C ALA A 270 16.49 14.30 5.84
N ALA A 271 17.18 15.44 5.78
CA ALA A 271 16.56 16.75 5.99
C ALA A 271 15.52 17.09 4.89
N ALA A 272 15.73 16.63 3.65
CA ALA A 272 14.77 16.83 2.57
C ALA A 272 13.56 15.90 2.71
N ALA A 273 13.80 14.64 3.09
CA ALA A 273 12.75 13.66 3.33
C ALA A 273 11.87 14.01 4.55
N ALA A 274 12.47 14.61 5.60
CA ALA A 274 11.77 15.00 6.83
C ALA A 274 10.63 16.01 6.63
N ARG A 275 10.55 16.67 5.46
CA ARG A 275 9.42 17.55 5.10
C ARG A 275 8.16 16.77 4.69
N HIS A 276 8.29 15.48 4.41
CA HIS A 276 7.25 14.63 3.85
C HIS A 276 7.05 13.33 4.64
N ALA A 277 7.99 12.97 5.53
CA ALA A 277 7.98 11.71 6.25
C ALA A 277 8.71 11.81 7.60
N THR A 278 8.37 10.91 8.51
CA THR A 278 9.01 10.72 9.81
C THR A 278 10.06 9.62 9.73
N VAL A 279 11.25 9.83 10.30
CA VAL A 279 12.24 8.76 10.46
C VAL A 279 11.77 7.83 11.58
N ILE A 280 11.62 6.55 11.26
CA ILE A 280 11.10 5.53 12.20
C ILE A 280 12.09 4.39 12.44
N GLY A 281 13.24 4.42 11.79
CA GLY A 281 14.17 3.30 11.85
C GLY A 281 15.34 3.43 10.88
N ARG A 282 15.98 2.29 10.60
CA ARG A 282 17.23 2.20 9.84
C ARG A 282 17.39 0.83 9.21
N PHE A 283 18.05 0.78 8.06
CA PHE A 283 18.56 -0.43 7.44
C PHE A 283 19.99 -0.73 7.88
N GLU A 284 20.26 -2.01 8.17
CA GLU A 284 21.51 -2.49 8.76
C GLU A 284 22.07 -3.68 7.99
N ALA A 285 23.38 -3.88 8.08
CA ALA A 285 24.00 -5.09 7.54
C ALA A 285 23.48 -6.32 8.30
N GLY A 286 23.11 -7.37 7.58
CA GLY A 286 22.54 -8.59 8.16
C GLY A 286 21.22 -8.96 7.50
N SER A 287 20.35 -9.62 8.25
CA SER A 287 19.02 -10.04 7.77
C SER A 287 18.00 -10.01 8.91
N GLY A 288 16.75 -9.70 8.60
CA GLY A 288 15.63 -9.81 9.52
C GLY A 288 15.05 -8.46 9.94
N LEU A 289 14.09 -8.52 10.85
CA LEU A 289 13.39 -7.37 11.41
C LEU A 289 13.70 -7.29 12.91
N HIS A 290 14.11 -6.11 13.38
CA HIS A 290 14.37 -5.83 14.78
C HIS A 290 13.46 -4.69 15.25
N LEU A 291 12.82 -4.88 16.39
CA LEU A 291 11.98 -3.85 17.01
C LEU A 291 12.62 -3.41 18.32
N HIS A 292 12.53 -2.13 18.61
CA HIS A 292 12.87 -1.55 19.90
C HIS A 292 11.92 -0.41 20.23
N ASP A 293 11.89 -0.03 21.49
CA ASP A 293 11.28 1.19 22.00
C ASP A 293 12.12 1.74 23.18
N ARG A 294 11.59 2.71 23.92
CA ARG A 294 12.25 3.30 25.09
C ARG A 294 12.70 2.30 26.16
N ASP A 295 12.04 1.15 26.29
CA ASP A 295 12.35 0.13 27.30
C ASP A 295 13.34 -0.93 26.76
N GLY A 296 13.75 -0.81 25.50
CA GLY A 296 14.76 -1.66 24.86
C GLY A 296 14.18 -2.57 23.76
N PRO A 297 14.81 -3.72 23.50
CA PRO A 297 14.37 -4.64 22.45
C PRO A 297 12.95 -5.16 22.66
N VAL A 298 12.17 -5.21 21.58
CA VAL A 298 10.79 -5.69 21.57
C VAL A 298 10.71 -7.01 20.79
N PRO A 299 10.15 -8.09 21.37
CA PRO A 299 9.91 -9.32 20.64
C PRO A 299 9.00 -9.11 19.44
N LEU A 300 9.27 -9.80 18.33
CA LEU A 300 8.41 -9.75 17.16
C LEU A 300 7.00 -10.31 17.49
N PRO A 301 5.93 -9.68 16.99
CA PRO A 301 4.59 -10.23 17.11
C PRO A 301 4.46 -11.55 16.34
N GLY A 302 3.44 -12.35 16.66
CA GLY A 302 3.17 -13.62 15.94
C GLY A 302 2.81 -13.45 14.47
N THR A 303 2.56 -12.21 14.03
CA THR A 303 2.24 -11.82 12.65
C THR A 303 2.85 -10.46 12.37
N LEU A 304 3.51 -10.29 11.21
CA LEU A 304 4.07 -9.00 10.80
C LEU A 304 3.08 -8.11 10.04
N GLY A 305 1.99 -8.69 9.54
CA GLY A 305 0.97 -7.99 8.78
C GLY A 305 -0.06 -8.97 8.22
N TYR A 306 -0.87 -8.50 7.28
CA TYR A 306 -1.82 -9.30 6.53
C TYR A 306 -1.11 -10.22 5.52
N GLU A 307 -1.65 -11.43 5.34
CA GLU A 307 -1.23 -12.39 4.32
C GLU A 307 -2.47 -13.17 3.84
N HIS A 308 -2.64 -13.40 2.55
CA HIS A 308 -3.78 -14.17 2.07
C HIS A 308 -3.61 -15.66 2.37
N ARG A 309 -4.65 -16.26 2.98
CA ARG A 309 -4.78 -17.71 3.26
C ARG A 309 -3.51 -18.32 3.89
N ARG A 310 -3.34 -18.06 5.19
CA ARG A 310 -2.36 -18.76 6.03
C ARG A 310 -2.59 -20.26 6.12
#